data_AF-A0A8T7FLF3-F1
#
_entry.id   AF-A0A8T7FLF3-F1
#
_cell.length_a   1.000
_cell.length_b   1.000
_cell.length_c   1.000
_cell.angle_alpha   90.00
_cell.angle_beta   90.00
_cell.angle_gamma   90.00
#
_symmetry.space_group_name_H-M   'P 1'
#
loop_
_entity.id
_entity.type
_entity.pdbx_description
1 polymer ?
#
loop_
_entity_poly.entity_id
_entity_poly.type
_entity_poly.pdbx_seq_one_letter_code
_entity_poly.pdbx_strand_id
1 'polypeptide(L)'
;MTINLWAVNTSKNFWRLHHPVDDSIWEDAVRKALPVLRLNSTPKDEGELLELVLGEGQFGNGHWELSKIRRLYYVLKPFIPRILSRALRQLLQSRHKRDFELGWPIEERYPRFQFDVLKNVLELTGMSSVRFGPFWASRQAPRLCPHP
;
A
#
# COMPACT_ATOMS: atom_id res chain seq x y z
N MET A 1 -13.72 10.56 16.98
CA MET A 1 -12.41 10.76 16.31
C MET A 1 -11.92 9.40 15.86
N THR A 2 -11.75 9.18 14.57
CA THR A 2 -11.22 7.93 14.01
C THR A 2 -9.73 7.89 14.33
N ILE A 3 -9.26 6.83 14.99
CA ILE A 3 -7.83 6.65 15.28
C ILE A 3 -7.13 6.45 13.93
N ASN A 4 -6.23 7.38 13.55
CA ASN A 4 -5.39 7.20 12.37
C ASN A 4 -4.26 6.21 12.73
N LEU A 5 -4.47 4.93 12.39
CA LEU A 5 -3.50 3.86 12.60
C LEU A 5 -2.16 4.09 11.89
N TRP A 6 -2.13 4.98 10.90
CA TRP A 6 -0.98 5.22 10.05
C TRP A 6 -0.17 6.45 10.45
N ALA A 7 -0.66 7.29 11.37
CA ALA A 7 -0.04 8.56 11.73
C ALA A 7 1.40 8.42 12.27
N VAL A 8 1.74 7.26 12.85
CA VAL A 8 3.08 6.98 13.40
C VAL A 8 4.03 6.41 12.34
N ASN A 9 3.51 5.93 11.21
CA ASN A 9 4.27 5.21 10.18
C ASN A 9 4.99 6.15 9.21
N THR A 10 5.65 7.19 9.71
CA THR A 10 6.40 8.12 8.85
C THR A 10 7.63 7.46 8.23
N SER A 11 8.08 7.98 7.09
CA SER A 11 9.29 7.51 6.40
C SER A 11 10.53 7.65 7.29
N LYS A 12 10.59 8.69 8.12
CA LYS A 12 11.61 8.86 9.18
C LYS A 12 11.61 7.70 10.17
N ASN A 13 10.43 7.29 10.65
CA ASN A 13 10.27 6.19 11.60
C ASN A 13 10.49 4.81 10.96
N PHE A 14 10.25 4.68 9.66
CA PHE A 14 10.57 3.47 8.91
C PHE A 14 12.09 3.29 8.78
N TRP A 15 12.81 4.31 8.30
CA TRP A 15 14.25 4.21 8.05
C TRP A 15 15.09 4.32 9.32
N ARG A 16 14.69 5.11 10.33
CA ARG A 16 15.42 5.22 11.62
C ARG A 16 16.92 5.50 11.41
N LEU A 17 17.22 6.53 10.60
CA LEU A 17 18.60 6.90 10.30
C LEU A 17 19.35 7.25 11.59
N HIS A 18 20.61 6.82 11.69
CA HIS A 18 21.47 7.18 12.82
C HIS A 18 21.91 8.64 12.78
N HIS A 19 21.95 9.23 11.58
CA HIS A 19 22.21 10.65 11.41
C HIS A 19 20.89 11.43 11.60
N PRO A 20 20.86 12.47 12.45
CA PRO A 20 19.69 13.33 12.57
C PRO A 20 19.44 14.08 11.25
N VAL A 21 18.23 14.00 10.73
CA VAL A 21 17.80 14.73 9.54
C VAL A 21 16.54 15.50 9.93
N ASP A 22 16.50 16.78 9.55
CA ASP A 22 15.39 17.67 9.86
C ASP A 22 14.09 17.20 9.21
N ASP A 23 12.97 17.43 9.90
CA ASP A 23 11.65 16.95 9.46
C ASP A 23 11.23 17.59 8.12
N SER A 24 11.63 18.84 7.85
CA SER A 24 11.37 19.50 6.57
C SER A 24 12.02 18.78 5.38
N ILE A 25 13.20 18.19 5.58
CA ILE A 25 13.88 17.42 4.54
C ILE A 25 13.13 16.12 4.24
N TRP A 26 12.58 15.47 5.27
CA TRP A 26 11.72 14.29 5.09
C TRP A 26 10.45 14.64 4.32
N GLU A 27 9.77 15.73 4.69
CA GLU A 27 8.56 16.20 4.00
C GLU A 27 8.83 16.49 2.51
N ASP A 28 9.93 17.18 2.21
CA ASP A 28 10.32 17.47 0.82
C ASP A 28 10.72 16.21 0.05
N ALA A 29 11.42 15.28 0.69
CA ALA A 29 11.78 13.99 0.09
C ALA A 29 10.56 13.12 -0.24
N VAL A 30 9.58 13.08 0.66
CA VAL A 30 8.27 12.43 0.45
C VAL A 30 7.54 13.09 -0.71
N ARG A 31 7.43 14.42 -0.71
CA ARG A 31 6.74 15.16 -1.78
C ARG A 31 7.35 14.88 -3.16
N LYS A 32 8.68 14.79 -3.25
CA LYS A 32 9.40 14.43 -4.48
C LYS A 32 9.16 12.99 -4.93
N ALA A 33 8.97 12.04 -4.00
CA ALA A 33 8.76 10.62 -4.30
C ALA A 33 7.29 10.27 -4.62
N LEU A 34 6.31 11.13 -4.27
CA LEU A 34 4.88 10.92 -4.50
C LEU A 34 4.51 10.40 -5.92
N PRO A 35 5.09 10.91 -7.03
CA PRO A 35 4.70 10.49 -8.37
C PRO A 35 4.86 8.99 -8.63
N VAL A 36 5.74 8.30 -7.90
CA VAL A 36 5.99 6.85 -8.04
C VAL A 36 4.76 6.03 -7.67
N LEU A 37 3.98 6.51 -6.69
CA LEU A 37 2.79 5.82 -6.20
C LEU A 37 1.62 5.88 -7.19
N ARG A 38 1.61 6.85 -8.11
CA ARG A 38 0.52 7.08 -9.09
C ARG A 38 -0.86 7.13 -8.42
N LEU A 39 -0.95 7.87 -7.32
CA LEU A 39 -2.21 8.06 -6.61
C LEU A 39 -3.16 8.94 -7.43
N ASN A 40 -4.46 8.64 -7.34
CA ASN A 40 -5.52 9.43 -8.00
C ASN A 40 -5.76 10.79 -7.32
N SER A 41 -5.29 10.95 -6.08
CA SER A 41 -5.40 12.17 -5.29
C SER A 41 -4.10 12.45 -4.56
N THR A 42 -3.78 13.73 -4.37
CA THR A 42 -2.63 14.16 -3.58
C THR A 42 -2.96 14.03 -2.09
N PRO A 43 -2.23 13.19 -1.32
CA PRO A 43 -2.42 13.09 0.13
C PRO A 43 -1.98 14.39 0.82
N LYS A 44 -2.63 14.76 1.93
CA LYS A 44 -2.27 15.94 2.74
C LYS A 44 -1.07 15.67 3.64
N ASP A 45 -0.97 14.46 4.17
CA ASP A 45 0.10 14.02 5.06
C ASP A 45 0.48 12.55 4.81
N GLU A 46 1.56 12.09 5.43
CA GLU A 46 2.03 10.70 5.31
C GLU A 46 1.04 9.67 5.86
N GLY A 47 0.22 10.04 6.86
CA GLY A 47 -0.82 9.16 7.39
C GLY A 47 -1.90 8.87 6.35
N GLU A 48 -2.42 9.91 5.70
CA GLU A 48 -3.37 9.80 4.59
C GLU A 48 -2.74 9.10 3.38
N LEU A 49 -1.46 9.36 3.07
CA LEU A 49 -0.72 8.64 2.04
C LEU A 49 -0.75 7.13 2.28
N LEU A 50 -0.45 6.69 3.51
CA LEU A 50 -0.43 5.28 3.85
C LEU A 50 -1.83 4.66 3.89
N GLU A 51 -2.83 5.41 4.32
CA GLU A 51 -4.23 4.98 4.22
C GLU A 51 -4.64 4.74 2.75
N LEU A 52 -4.18 5.61 1.84
CA LEU A 52 -4.41 5.46 0.40
C LEU A 52 -3.58 4.33 -0.23
N VAL A 53 -2.40 3.99 0.28
CA VAL A 53 -1.53 2.99 -0.35
C VAL A 53 -1.67 1.59 0.27
N LEU A 54 -1.63 1.52 1.60
CA LEU A 54 -1.63 0.27 2.37
C LEU A 54 -3.01 -0.03 2.98
N GLY A 55 -3.80 1.00 3.20
CA GLY A 55 -5.16 0.86 3.68
C GLY A 55 -6.16 0.46 2.60
N GLU A 56 -7.40 0.35 3.04
CA GLU A 56 -8.54 0.12 2.16
C GLU A 56 -9.01 1.42 1.47
N GLY A 57 -8.40 2.57 1.79
CA GLY A 57 -8.76 3.89 1.27
C GLY A 57 -8.67 3.99 -0.26
N GLN A 58 -7.72 3.26 -0.88
CA GLN A 58 -7.61 3.17 -2.36
C GLN A 58 -8.87 2.69 -3.06
N PHE A 59 -9.74 1.96 -2.37
CA PHE A 59 -10.91 1.34 -2.96
C PHE A 59 -12.17 2.23 -2.85
N GLY A 60 -12.14 3.28 -2.02
CA GLY A 60 -13.25 4.23 -1.81
C GLY A 60 -14.42 3.67 -1.00
N ASN A 61 -15.36 4.52 -0.54
CA ASN A 61 -16.40 4.16 0.44
C ASN A 61 -17.38 3.04 0.04
N GLY A 62 -17.35 2.53 -1.19
CA GLY A 62 -18.27 1.51 -1.71
C GLY A 62 -17.61 0.21 -2.15
N HIS A 63 -16.33 -0.03 -1.88
CA HIS A 63 -15.61 -1.17 -2.45
C HIS A 63 -16.04 -2.54 -1.92
N TRP A 64 -16.55 -2.59 -0.69
CA TRP A 64 -17.18 -3.78 -0.13
C TRP A 64 -18.61 -3.98 -0.65
N GLU A 65 -19.19 -2.99 -1.35
CA GLU A 65 -20.52 -3.12 -1.92
C GLU A 65 -20.47 -3.90 -3.25
N LEU A 66 -21.08 -5.07 -3.25
CA LEU A 66 -21.35 -5.82 -4.47
C LEU A 66 -22.26 -4.98 -5.39
N SER A 67 -21.78 -4.68 -6.60
CA SER A 67 -22.60 -4.03 -7.62
C SER A 67 -23.90 -4.81 -7.87
N LYS A 68 -24.99 -4.12 -8.26
CA LYS A 68 -26.30 -4.76 -8.49
C LYS A 68 -26.23 -5.98 -9.42
N ILE A 69 -25.37 -5.90 -10.45
CA ILE A 69 -25.09 -7.01 -11.37
C ILE A 69 -24.38 -8.18 -10.67
N ARG A 70 -23.40 -7.90 -9.79
CA ARG A 70 -22.73 -8.95 -8.99
C ARG A 70 -23.68 -9.60 -7.99
N ARG A 71 -24.58 -8.83 -7.35
CA ARG A 71 -25.64 -9.38 -6.49
C ARG A 71 -26.56 -10.33 -7.26
N LEU A 72 -27.03 -9.90 -8.44
CA LEU A 72 -27.85 -10.73 -9.33
C LEU A 72 -27.10 -12.00 -9.78
N TYR A 73 -25.81 -11.88 -10.12
CA TYR A 73 -24.98 -13.04 -10.42
C TYR A 73 -24.95 -14.05 -9.27
N TYR A 74 -24.77 -13.62 -8.02
CA TYR A 74 -24.73 -14.54 -6.88
C TYR A 74 -26.09 -15.19 -6.59
N VAL A 75 -27.20 -14.50 -6.83
CA VAL A 75 -28.55 -15.06 -6.73
C VAL A 75 -28.80 -16.11 -7.82
N LEU A 76 -28.34 -15.85 -9.05
CA LEU A 76 -28.54 -16.74 -10.19
C LEU A 76 -27.51 -17.87 -10.27
N LYS A 77 -26.37 -17.75 -9.58
CA LYS A 77 -25.26 -18.72 -9.57
C LYS A 77 -25.71 -20.18 -9.39
N PRO A 78 -26.68 -20.53 -8.52
CA PRO A 78 -27.16 -21.91 -8.38
C PRO A 78 -27.81 -22.49 -9.63
N PHE A 79 -28.33 -21.63 -10.51
CA PHE A 79 -29.06 -22.01 -11.72
C PHE A 79 -28.24 -21.87 -13.01
N ILE A 80 -27.03 -21.32 -12.92
CA ILE A 80 -26.15 -21.13 -14.08
C ILE A 80 -25.33 -22.41 -14.31
N PRO A 81 -25.40 -23.03 -15.50
CA PRO A 81 -24.55 -24.15 -15.86
C PRO A 81 -23.06 -23.78 -15.76
N ARG A 82 -22.22 -24.71 -15.29
CA ARG A 82 -20.77 -24.49 -15.07
C ARG A 82 -20.03 -23.88 -16.26
N ILE A 83 -20.47 -24.16 -17.48
CA ILE A 83 -19.89 -23.66 -18.73
C ILE A 83 -20.15 -22.15 -18.88
N LEU A 84 -21.37 -21.69 -18.60
CA LEU A 84 -21.74 -20.27 -18.62
C LEU A 84 -21.04 -19.50 -17.50
N SER A 85 -20.88 -20.09 -16.31
CA SER A 85 -20.13 -19.46 -15.22
C SER A 85 -18.67 -19.21 -15.57
N ARG A 86 -18.03 -20.11 -16.34
CA ARG A 86 -16.65 -19.94 -16.82
C ARG A 86 -16.54 -18.77 -17.79
N ALA A 87 -17.44 -18.68 -18.77
CA ALA A 87 -17.46 -17.59 -19.74
C ALA A 87 -17.73 -16.22 -19.08
N LEU A 88 -18.70 -16.16 -18.15
CA LEU A 88 -18.97 -14.93 -17.37
C LEU A 88 -17.76 -14.51 -16.54
N ARG A 89 -17.07 -15.46 -15.90
CA ARG A 89 -15.89 -15.15 -15.08
C ARG A 89 -14.78 -14.54 -15.94
N GLN A 90 -14.54 -15.07 -17.14
CA GLN A 90 -13.55 -14.51 -18.07
C GLN A 90 -13.90 -13.08 -18.51
N LEU A 91 -15.16 -12.83 -18.88
CA LEU A 91 -15.65 -11.49 -19.24
C LEU A 91 -15.53 -10.47 -18.09
N LEU A 92 -15.90 -10.87 -16.87
CA LEU A 92 -15.83 -10.01 -15.69
C LEU A 92 -14.39 -9.76 -15.22
N GLN A 93 -13.49 -10.74 -15.36
CA GLN A 93 -12.08 -10.58 -15.00
C GLN A 93 -11.35 -9.57 -15.91
N SER A 94 -11.64 -9.55 -17.21
CA SER A 94 -11.04 -8.58 -18.14
C SER A 94 -11.38 -7.13 -17.82
N ARG A 95 -12.56 -6.88 -17.24
CA ARG A 95 -12.94 -5.54 -16.74
C ARG A 95 -12.19 -5.18 -15.46
N HIS A 96 -12.11 -6.11 -14.50
CA HIS A 96 -11.43 -5.85 -13.23
C HIS A 96 -9.94 -5.51 -13.39
N LYS A 97 -9.27 -6.10 -14.39
CA LYS A 97 -7.87 -5.82 -14.70
C LYS A 97 -7.65 -4.44 -15.35
N ARG A 98 -8.69 -3.81 -15.91
CA ARG A 98 -8.62 -2.43 -16.45
C ARG A 98 -8.88 -1.38 -15.39
N ASP A 99 -9.74 -1.69 -14.41
CA ASP A 99 -10.13 -0.73 -13.38
C ASP A 99 -9.13 -0.69 -12.20
N PHE A 100 -8.26 -1.71 -12.07
CA PHE A 100 -7.25 -1.78 -11.02
C PHE A 100 -5.83 -1.78 -11.61
N GLU A 101 -5.13 -0.64 -11.46
CA GLU A 101 -3.70 -0.52 -11.76
C GLU A 101 -2.79 -1.21 -10.74
N LEU A 102 -3.35 -1.81 -9.68
CA LEU A 102 -2.59 -2.60 -8.69
C LEU A 102 -1.96 -3.82 -9.36
N GLY A 103 -0.63 -3.95 -9.20
CA GLY A 103 0.19 -5.05 -9.69
C GLY A 103 -0.03 -6.35 -8.92
N TRP A 104 -1.27 -6.64 -8.53
CA TRP A 104 -1.61 -7.77 -7.66
C TRP A 104 -1.17 -9.10 -8.31
N PRO A 105 -0.46 -9.99 -7.58
CA PRO A 105 -0.32 -10.06 -6.12
C PRO A 105 0.91 -9.35 -5.51
N ILE A 106 1.82 -8.79 -6.30
CA ILE A 106 3.07 -8.17 -5.81
C ILE A 106 3.07 -6.69 -6.18
N GLU A 107 2.75 -5.83 -5.22
CA GLU A 107 2.74 -4.38 -5.42
C GLU A 107 4.13 -3.79 -5.11
N GLU A 108 4.82 -3.31 -6.15
CA GLU A 108 6.19 -2.78 -6.05
C GLU A 108 6.26 -1.28 -5.79
N ARG A 109 5.16 -0.54 -6.01
CA ARG A 109 5.19 0.93 -5.93
C ARG A 109 5.55 1.44 -4.55
N TYR A 110 5.02 0.84 -3.48
CA TYR A 110 5.31 1.28 -2.12
C TYR A 110 6.77 1.03 -1.69
N PRO A 111 7.35 -0.16 -1.91
CA PRO A 111 8.79 -0.35 -1.72
C PRO A 111 9.64 0.64 -2.51
N ARG A 112 9.34 0.84 -3.80
CA ARG A 112 10.06 1.80 -4.65
C ARG A 112 9.96 3.22 -4.11
N PHE A 113 8.75 3.63 -3.70
CA PHE A 113 8.52 4.91 -3.03
C PHE A 113 9.41 5.06 -1.79
N GLN A 114 9.48 4.07 -0.91
CA GLN A 114 10.33 4.13 0.29
C GLN A 114 11.82 4.32 -0.05
N PHE A 115 12.32 3.62 -1.08
CA PHE A 115 13.69 3.81 -1.54
C PHE A 115 13.93 5.18 -2.19
N ASP A 116 12.97 5.67 -2.97
CA ASP A 116 13.07 6.99 -3.59
C ASP A 116 13.01 8.12 -2.56
N VAL A 117 12.22 7.97 -1.48
CA VAL A 117 12.27 8.89 -0.33
C VAL A 117 13.68 8.92 0.26
N LEU A 118 14.27 7.74 0.55
CA LEU A 118 15.62 7.68 1.11
C LEU A 118 16.66 8.31 0.17
N LYS A 119 16.56 8.03 -1.14
CA LYS A 119 17.42 8.64 -2.16
C LYS A 119 17.30 10.16 -2.14
N ASN A 120 16.08 10.70 -2.11
CA ASN A 120 15.86 12.14 -2.06
C ASN A 120 16.42 12.77 -0.77
N VAL A 121 16.33 12.09 0.38
CA VAL A 121 16.96 12.54 1.63
C VAL A 121 18.47 12.63 1.48
N LEU A 122 19.11 11.62 0.89
CA LEU A 122 20.56 11.61 0.64
C LEU A 122 20.97 12.77 -0.26
N GLU A 123 20.24 13.01 -1.36
CA GLU A 123 20.51 14.09 -2.29
C GLU A 123 20.33 15.48 -1.64
N LEU A 124 19.25 15.68 -0.87
CA LEU A 124 18.96 16.95 -0.20
C LEU A 124 19.97 17.29 0.90
N THR A 125 20.54 16.27 1.56
CA THR A 125 21.53 16.45 2.62
C THR A 125 22.98 16.38 2.13
N GLY A 126 23.19 16.06 0.86
CA GLY A 126 24.53 15.86 0.28
C GLY A 126 25.25 14.60 0.79
N MET A 127 24.53 13.68 1.44
CA MET A 127 25.12 12.44 1.95
C MET A 127 25.27 11.40 0.83
N SER A 128 26.40 10.71 0.77
CA SER A 128 26.63 9.60 -0.18
C SER A 128 26.20 8.24 0.38
N SER A 129 26.11 8.11 1.70
CA SER A 129 25.68 6.88 2.38
C SER A 129 25.15 7.20 3.77
N VAL A 130 24.25 6.36 4.28
CA VAL A 130 23.69 6.46 5.63
C VAL A 130 23.67 5.12 6.33
N ARG A 131 23.73 5.16 7.66
CA ARG A 131 23.44 4.02 8.52
C ARG A 131 22.02 4.14 9.04
N PHE A 132 21.29 3.03 9.01
CA PHE A 132 19.90 2.95 9.43
C PHE A 132 19.71 1.82 10.44
N GLY A 133 18.70 1.94 11.31
CA GLY A 133 18.43 0.95 12.35
C GLY A 133 17.93 -0.39 11.80
N PRO A 134 17.94 -1.47 12.60
CA PRO A 134 17.38 -2.75 12.16
C PRO A 134 15.87 -2.65 11.93
N PHE A 135 15.40 -3.13 10.77
CA PHE A 135 13.97 -3.19 10.43
C PHE A 135 13.19 -4.18 11.30
N TRP A 136 13.85 -5.27 11.69
CA TRP A 136 13.23 -6.34 12.47
C TRP A 136 13.78 -6.29 13.88
N ALA A 137 12.90 -6.43 14.88
CA ALA A 137 13.34 -6.68 16.25
C ALA A 137 14.29 -7.88 16.24
N SER A 138 15.49 -7.70 16.77
CA SER A 138 16.51 -8.75 16.80
C SER A 138 15.97 -10.00 17.48
N ARG A 139 15.63 -11.02 16.68
CA ARG A 139 15.29 -12.41 17.05
C ARG A 139 14.60 -12.59 18.41
N GLN A 140 13.30 -12.33 18.48
CA GLN A 140 12.45 -13.33 19.12
C GLN A 140 11.98 -14.24 18.00
N ALA A 141 12.70 -15.34 17.77
CA ALA A 141 12.13 -16.43 16.99
C ALA A 141 10.76 -16.73 17.60
N PRO A 142 9.68 -16.89 16.79
CA PRO A 142 8.44 -17.39 17.33
C PRO A 142 8.79 -18.70 18.03
N ARG A 143 8.63 -18.74 19.36
CA ARG A 143 8.64 -20.01 20.06
C ARG A 143 7.48 -20.76 19.45
N LEU A 144 7.77 -21.70 18.55
CA LEU A 144 6.81 -22.71 18.16
C LEU A 144 6.40 -23.35 19.48
N CYS A 145 5.19 -23.04 19.95
CA CYS A 145 4.60 -23.74 21.07
C CYS A 145 4.69 -25.23 20.72
N PRO A 146 5.29 -26.09 21.56
CA PRO A 146 5.09 -27.51 21.39
C PRO A 146 3.59 -27.74 21.59
N HIS A 147 2.91 -28.13 20.51
CA HIS A 147 1.54 -28.59 20.64
C HIS A 147 1.53 -29.81 21.59
N PRO A 148 0.59 -29.89 22.54
CA PRO A 148 0.38 -31.06 23.37
C PRO A 148 -0.13 -32.26 22.55
#